data_AF-A0AA46NXA8-F1
#
_entry.id   AF-A0AA46NXA8-F1
#
_cell.length_a   1.000
_cell.length_b   1.000
_cell.length_c   1.000
_cell.angle_alpha   90.00
_cell.angle_beta   90.00
_cell.angle_gamma   90.00
#
_symmetry.space_group_name_H-M   'P 1'
#
loop_
_entity.id
_entity.type
_entity.pdbx_description
1 polymer ?
#
loop_
_entity_poly.entity_id
_entity_poly.type
_entity_poly.pdbx_seq_one_letter_code
_entity_poly.pdbx_strand_id
1 'polypeptide(L)'
;MPPIENAPMNIQSIQSRLTQLKKRQHRVMLLSLTITGIFIIALVASFTQQALVYSFFDLSQQVEQLHIPVAMADQLLLDQQSDYFSNLLSWFGWLFLKIFAAFLGAFIFVRILKKFRFFQLRFRSLILRFVAWLIGFILIWSGLTYWQYDRTSDQAKAYAELVAYDQSIQQSQIAHELKNVDTPDAVKDYLLAQTALLHRPVDKETALPYVSHLIREERQDPHFMEYSFKPEQLWIMQQQLYGKAVTPLSQSVQKQADQAQQLSEMVKFLCWGISLLAAFIAMMTYAIALNLKNRTDRIEQKSE
;
A
#
# COMPACT_ATOMS: atom_id res chain seq x y z
N MET A 1 25.85 -72.17 4.51
CA MET A 1 25.76 -70.71 4.28
C MET A 1 26.69 -70.06 5.30
N PRO A 2 27.72 -69.31 4.89
CA PRO A 2 28.61 -68.66 5.85
C PRO A 2 27.85 -67.52 6.56
N PRO A 3 28.20 -67.19 7.81
CA PRO A 3 27.57 -66.09 8.53
C PRO A 3 27.96 -64.78 7.84
N ILE A 4 26.99 -63.90 7.65
CA ILE A 4 27.24 -62.55 7.14
C ILE A 4 27.99 -61.81 8.25
N GLU A 5 29.32 -61.85 8.18
CA GLU A 5 30.21 -61.02 8.97
C GLU A 5 29.76 -59.57 8.88
N ASN A 6 29.62 -58.95 10.04
CA ASN A 6 29.32 -57.54 10.20
C ASN A 6 30.38 -56.72 9.46
N ALA A 7 30.08 -56.34 8.22
CA ALA A 7 30.89 -55.37 7.50
C ALA A 7 31.07 -54.14 8.39
N PRO A 8 32.31 -53.70 8.67
CA PRO A 8 32.53 -52.59 9.60
C PRO A 8 31.81 -51.36 9.04
N MET A 9 30.78 -50.90 9.76
CA MET A 9 30.11 -49.65 9.44
C MET A 9 31.16 -48.54 9.43
N ASN A 10 31.48 -48.02 8.25
CA ASN A 10 32.46 -46.95 8.10
C ASN A 10 31.87 -45.64 8.66
N ILE A 11 32.17 -45.35 9.92
CA ILE A 11 31.68 -44.20 10.69
C ILE A 11 31.98 -42.86 9.99
N GLN A 12 33.11 -42.77 9.28
CA GLN A 12 33.52 -41.60 8.48
C GLN A 12 32.58 -41.34 7.29
N SER A 13 32.05 -42.41 6.67
CA SER A 13 31.07 -42.31 5.60
C SER A 13 29.69 -41.86 6.10
N ILE A 14 29.35 -42.15 7.36
CA ILE A 14 28.09 -41.74 7.99
C ILE A 14 28.13 -40.25 8.32
N GLN A 15 29.22 -39.77 8.94
CA GLN A 15 29.39 -38.34 9.28
C GLN A 15 29.42 -37.44 8.03
N SER A 16 30.10 -37.85 6.96
CA SER A 16 30.13 -37.11 5.69
C SER A 16 28.75 -37.06 5.00
N ARG A 17 27.96 -38.14 5.06
CA ARG A 17 26.58 -38.14 4.55
C ARG A 17 25.65 -37.29 5.40
N LEU A 18 25.82 -37.27 6.73
CA LEU A 18 25.02 -36.49 7.66
C LEU A 18 25.26 -34.98 7.48
N THR A 19 26.51 -34.56 7.32
CA THR A 19 26.86 -33.15 7.01
C THR A 19 26.31 -32.70 5.65
N GLN A 20 26.35 -33.55 4.63
CA GLN A 20 25.69 -33.27 3.34
C GLN A 20 24.17 -33.17 3.47
N LEU A 21 23.54 -34.02 4.29
CA LEU A 21 22.10 -33.99 4.55
C LEU A 21 21.68 -32.68 5.24
N LYS A 22 22.40 -32.27 6.30
CA LYS A 22 22.20 -30.98 7.00
C LYS A 22 22.35 -29.78 6.04
N LYS A 23 23.34 -29.81 5.15
CA LYS A 23 23.55 -28.75 4.15
C LYS A 23 22.39 -28.66 3.15
N ARG A 24 21.83 -29.80 2.71
CA ARG A 24 20.66 -29.85 1.82
C ARG A 24 19.40 -29.34 2.54
N GLN A 25 19.17 -29.78 3.77
CA GLN A 25 18.07 -29.28 4.61
C GLN A 25 18.11 -27.75 4.72
N HIS A 26 19.27 -27.18 5.03
CA HIS A 26 19.42 -25.73 5.17
C HIS A 26 19.13 -24.98 3.86
N ARG A 27 19.60 -25.48 2.71
CA ARG A 27 19.29 -24.90 1.39
C ARG A 27 17.79 -24.94 1.08
N VAL A 28 17.13 -26.06 1.33
CA VAL A 28 15.68 -26.20 1.09
C VAL A 28 14.88 -25.30 2.04
N MET A 29 15.31 -25.17 3.29
CA MET A 29 14.70 -24.25 4.25
C MET A 29 14.85 -22.78 3.82
N LEU A 30 16.03 -22.38 3.33
CA LEU A 30 16.24 -21.03 2.78
C LEU A 30 15.35 -20.78 1.56
N LEU A 31 15.25 -21.76 0.66
CA LEU A 31 14.39 -21.66 -0.52
C LEU A 31 12.90 -21.56 -0.13
N SER A 32 12.45 -22.34 0.85
CA SER A 32 11.09 -22.23 1.41
C SER A 32 10.83 -20.83 1.98
N LEU A 33 11.80 -20.27 2.71
CA LEU A 33 11.70 -18.92 3.26
C LEU A 33 11.61 -17.85 2.16
N THR A 34 12.44 -17.94 1.10
CA THR A 34 12.39 -16.98 -0.01
C THR A 34 11.08 -17.06 -0.78
N ILE A 35 10.57 -18.26 -1.06
CA ILE A 35 9.28 -18.44 -1.73
C ILE A 35 8.13 -17.92 -0.86
N THR A 36 8.19 -18.12 0.46
CA THR A 36 7.21 -17.55 1.39
C THR A 36 7.25 -16.01 1.36
N GLY A 37 8.44 -15.42 1.25
CA GLY A 37 8.58 -13.97 1.04
C GLY A 37 7.92 -13.50 -0.25
N ILE A 38 8.13 -14.21 -1.36
CA ILE A 38 7.48 -13.92 -2.65
C ILE A 38 5.96 -14.03 -2.53
N PHE A 39 5.45 -15.05 -1.83
CA PHE A 39 4.02 -15.22 -1.56
C PHE A 39 3.45 -14.00 -0.81
N ILE A 40 4.10 -13.54 0.26
CA ILE A 40 3.63 -12.38 1.04
C ILE A 40 3.62 -11.12 0.18
N ILE A 41 4.68 -10.89 -0.61
CA ILE A 41 4.76 -9.73 -1.50
C ILE A 41 3.65 -9.78 -2.56
N ALA A 42 3.46 -10.93 -3.21
CA ALA A 42 2.41 -11.11 -4.22
C ALA A 42 1.00 -10.96 -3.62
N LEU A 43 0.80 -11.42 -2.38
CA LEU A 43 -0.45 -11.27 -1.65
C LEU A 43 -0.73 -9.80 -1.35
N VAL A 44 0.23 -9.06 -0.80
CA VAL A 44 0.07 -7.61 -0.54
C VAL A 44 -0.17 -6.86 -1.85
N ALA A 45 0.60 -7.18 -2.90
CA ALA A 45 0.42 -6.61 -4.22
C ALA A 45 -0.97 -6.90 -4.80
N SER A 46 -1.63 -8.00 -4.44
CA SER A 46 -2.99 -8.34 -4.88
C SER A 46 -4.12 -7.52 -4.24
N PHE A 47 -3.79 -6.71 -3.22
CA PHE A 47 -4.72 -5.73 -2.65
C PHE A 47 -4.42 -4.28 -3.10
N THR A 48 -3.18 -3.95 -3.44
CA THR A 48 -2.76 -2.57 -3.75
C THR A 48 -2.58 -2.29 -5.25
N GLN A 49 -2.49 -3.32 -6.10
CA GLN A 49 -2.38 -3.21 -7.55
C GLN A 49 -3.48 -2.36 -8.19
N GLN A 50 -4.70 -2.38 -7.64
CA GLN A 50 -5.81 -1.64 -8.24
C GLN A 50 -5.58 -0.12 -8.14
N ALA A 51 -5.19 0.37 -6.96
CA ALA A 51 -4.82 1.76 -6.78
C ALA A 51 -3.61 2.14 -7.66
N LEU A 52 -2.59 1.26 -7.74
CA LEU A 52 -1.39 1.50 -8.56
C LEU A 52 -1.70 1.60 -10.06
N VAL A 53 -2.55 0.71 -10.58
CA VAL A 53 -2.91 0.71 -12.01
C VAL A 53 -3.74 1.94 -12.35
N TYR A 54 -4.76 2.27 -11.56
CA TYR A 54 -5.57 3.46 -11.81
C TYR A 54 -4.73 4.73 -11.73
N SER A 55 -3.87 4.81 -10.72
CA SER A 55 -2.96 5.93 -10.54
C SER A 55 -1.94 6.11 -11.67
N PHE A 56 -1.53 5.02 -12.35
CA PHE A 56 -0.69 5.11 -13.54
C PHE A 56 -1.37 5.86 -14.69
N PHE A 57 -2.70 5.81 -14.76
CA PHE A 57 -3.51 6.55 -15.72
C PHE A 57 -4.01 7.89 -15.15
N ASP A 58 -3.48 8.35 -14.00
CA ASP A 58 -3.96 9.52 -13.23
C ASP A 58 -5.45 9.45 -12.86
N LEU A 59 -5.99 8.23 -12.77
CA LEU A 59 -7.35 7.95 -12.36
C LEU A 59 -7.38 7.49 -10.90
N SER A 60 -8.50 7.73 -10.24
CA SER A 60 -8.83 7.14 -8.94
C SER A 60 -10.21 6.49 -9.01
N GLN A 61 -10.56 5.64 -8.04
CA GLN A 61 -11.89 5.03 -7.98
C GLN A 61 -12.91 5.89 -7.23
N GLN A 62 -12.41 6.80 -6.41
CA GLN A 62 -13.17 7.69 -5.54
C GLN A 62 -12.52 9.06 -5.59
N VAL A 63 -13.29 10.10 -5.34
CA VAL A 63 -12.73 11.43 -5.08
C VAL A 63 -11.95 11.34 -3.77
N GLU A 64 -10.62 11.40 -3.85
CA GLU A 64 -9.73 11.33 -2.67
C GLU A 64 -9.16 12.70 -2.30
N GLN A 65 -9.14 13.63 -3.25
CA GLN A 65 -8.64 14.99 -3.07
C GLN A 65 -9.58 15.99 -3.75
N LEU A 66 -9.69 17.19 -3.17
CA LEU A 66 -10.43 18.29 -3.76
C LEU A 66 -9.62 18.87 -4.91
N HIS A 67 -10.11 18.73 -6.14
CA HIS A 67 -9.55 19.43 -7.28
C HIS A 67 -10.09 20.86 -7.33
N ILE A 68 -9.20 21.82 -7.11
CA ILE A 68 -9.44 23.25 -7.30
C ILE A 68 -9.06 23.60 -8.75
N PRO A 69 -10.01 24.05 -9.59
CA PRO A 69 -9.71 24.51 -10.95
C PRO A 69 -8.79 25.74 -10.95
N VAL A 70 -7.99 25.91 -12.01
CA VAL A 70 -7.01 27.00 -12.14
C VAL A 70 -7.67 28.38 -12.03
N ALA A 71 -8.94 28.51 -12.43
CA ALA A 71 -9.73 29.73 -12.26
C ALA A 71 -9.87 30.21 -10.80
N MET A 72 -9.59 29.34 -9.82
CA MET A 72 -9.71 29.58 -8.38
C MET A 72 -8.38 29.48 -7.63
N ALA A 73 -7.29 29.10 -8.31
CA ALA A 73 -6.02 28.76 -7.68
C ALA A 73 -5.35 29.94 -6.94
N ASP A 74 -5.55 31.17 -7.42
CA ASP A 74 -5.00 32.37 -6.77
C ASP A 74 -5.86 32.89 -5.61
N GLN A 75 -7.13 32.46 -5.54
CA GLN A 75 -8.12 32.95 -4.56
C GLN A 75 -8.25 32.01 -3.36
N LEU A 76 -8.11 30.71 -3.58
CA LEU A 76 -8.02 29.69 -2.54
C LEU A 76 -6.53 29.34 -2.37
N LEU A 77 -5.87 29.95 -1.39
CA LEU A 77 -4.45 29.78 -1.04
C LEU A 77 -4.10 28.35 -0.55
N LEU A 78 -4.42 27.33 -1.34
CA LEU A 78 -4.07 25.94 -1.07
C LEU A 78 -2.92 25.51 -2.00
N ASP A 79 -1.80 25.19 -1.37
CA ASP A 79 -0.56 24.84 -2.04
C ASP A 79 -0.70 23.52 -2.83
N GLN A 80 -0.29 23.61 -4.09
CA GLN A 80 0.00 22.58 -5.09
C GLN A 80 -0.60 21.17 -4.89
N GLN A 81 -1.57 20.82 -5.75
CA GLN A 81 -2.05 19.44 -5.92
C GLN A 81 -0.90 18.53 -6.35
N SER A 82 -0.59 17.51 -5.56
CA SER A 82 0.30 16.44 -6.00
C SER A 82 -0.48 15.43 -6.82
N ASP A 83 0.04 15.04 -7.99
CA ASP A 83 -0.54 13.99 -8.83
C ASP A 83 -0.81 12.71 -8.01
N TYR A 84 -1.90 11.99 -8.33
CA TYR A 84 -2.31 10.78 -7.60
C TYR A 84 -1.18 9.75 -7.54
N PHE A 85 -0.42 9.62 -8.63
CA PHE A 85 0.77 8.78 -8.71
C PHE A 85 1.88 9.19 -7.77
N SER A 86 2.18 10.49 -7.69
CA SER A 86 3.22 11.02 -6.82
C SER A 86 2.86 10.80 -5.34
N ASN A 87 1.59 10.95 -4.97
CA ASN A 87 1.13 10.70 -3.61
C ASN A 87 1.21 9.20 -3.23
N LEU A 88 0.74 8.31 -4.11
CA LEU A 88 0.86 6.86 -3.90
C LEU A 88 2.32 6.39 -3.86
N LEU A 89 3.17 6.93 -4.74
CA LEU A 89 4.60 6.63 -4.77
C LEU A 89 5.31 7.16 -3.52
N SER A 90 4.93 8.35 -3.03
CA SER A 90 5.40 8.90 -1.76
C SER A 90 5.01 7.98 -0.61
N TRP A 91 3.74 7.56 -0.52
CA TRP A 91 3.28 6.62 0.49
C TRP A 91 4.07 5.30 0.46
N PHE A 92 4.26 4.72 -0.74
CA PHE A 92 5.04 3.50 -0.92
C PHE A 92 6.51 3.69 -0.57
N GLY A 93 7.10 4.81 -0.97
CA GLY A 93 8.47 5.21 -0.66
C GLY A 93 8.69 5.36 0.83
N TRP A 94 7.74 5.96 1.55
CA TRP A 94 7.75 6.06 3.01
C TRP A 94 7.65 4.70 3.68
N LEU A 95 6.78 3.82 3.20
CA LEU A 95 6.65 2.46 3.72
C LEU A 95 7.96 1.68 3.54
N PHE A 96 8.57 1.76 2.35
CA PHE A 96 9.86 1.14 2.07
C PHE A 96 10.96 1.71 2.97
N LEU A 97 11.04 3.05 3.07
CA LEU A 97 12.01 3.72 3.94
C LEU A 97 11.84 3.29 5.40
N LYS A 98 10.61 3.20 5.92
CA LYS A 98 10.34 2.75 7.29
C LYS A 98 10.82 1.33 7.54
N ILE A 99 10.55 0.40 6.63
CA ILE A 99 11.01 -0.99 6.76
C ILE A 99 12.52 -1.05 6.84
N PHE A 100 13.22 -0.39 5.90
CA PHE A 100 14.67 -0.41 5.86
C PHE A 100 15.30 0.31 7.04
N ALA A 101 14.82 1.51 7.37
CA ALA A 101 15.34 2.31 8.46
C ALA A 101 15.08 1.66 9.83
N ALA A 102 13.89 1.11 10.07
CA ALA A 102 13.60 0.40 11.31
C ALA A 102 14.41 -0.90 11.42
N PHE A 103 14.54 -1.67 10.33
CA PHE A 103 15.29 -2.92 10.32
C PHE A 103 16.80 -2.69 10.56
N LEU A 104 17.44 -1.85 9.75
CA LEU A 104 18.87 -1.51 9.89
C LEU A 104 19.14 -0.72 11.18
N GLY A 105 18.27 0.23 11.50
CA GLY A 105 18.36 1.06 12.68
C GLY A 105 18.27 0.25 13.97
N ALA A 106 17.44 -0.80 14.02
CA ALA A 106 17.37 -1.71 15.15
C ALA A 106 18.70 -2.46 15.42
N PHE A 107 19.47 -2.80 14.38
CA PHE A 107 20.80 -3.37 14.56
C PHE A 107 21.78 -2.36 15.18
N ILE A 108 21.74 -1.11 14.72
CA ILE A 108 22.55 -0.01 15.25
C ILE A 108 22.16 0.25 16.72
N PHE A 109 20.86 0.28 17.02
CA PHE A 109 20.32 0.45 18.37
C PHE A 109 20.90 -0.60 19.34
N VAL A 110 20.81 -1.89 19.00
CA VAL A 110 21.40 -2.97 19.81
C VAL A 110 22.92 -2.82 19.95
N ARG A 111 23.61 -2.38 18.90
CA ARG A 111 25.07 -2.13 18.93
C ARG A 111 25.42 -0.99 19.89
N ILE A 112 24.63 0.07 19.93
CA ILE A 112 24.79 1.18 20.87
C ILE A 112 24.49 0.74 22.30
N LEU A 113 23.39 0.01 22.53
CA LEU A 113 23.06 -0.50 23.87
C LEU A 113 24.18 -1.39 24.44
N LYS A 114 24.87 -2.17 23.60
CA LYS A 114 26.05 -2.96 24.01
C LYS A 114 27.25 -2.12 24.48
N LYS A 115 27.30 -0.80 24.28
CA LYS A 115 28.35 0.05 24.91
C LYS A 115 28.13 0.26 26.40
N PHE A 116 26.90 0.13 26.90
CA PHE A 116 26.60 0.35 28.32
C PHE A 116 26.85 -0.92 29.14
N ARG A 117 27.61 -0.80 30.25
CA ARG A 117 27.96 -1.93 31.14
C ARG A 117 26.75 -2.75 31.59
N PHE A 118 25.62 -2.10 31.86
CA PHE A 118 24.36 -2.75 32.25
C PHE A 118 23.85 -3.75 31.21
N PHE A 119 23.88 -3.36 29.93
CA PHE A 119 23.37 -4.18 28.83
C PHE A 119 24.39 -5.21 28.32
N GLN A 120 25.70 -4.97 28.53
CA GLN A 120 26.74 -5.97 28.24
C GLN A 120 26.54 -7.26 29.05
N LEU A 121 26.19 -7.14 30.34
CA LEU A 121 25.95 -8.29 31.22
C LEU A 121 24.66 -9.03 30.87
N ARG A 122 23.59 -8.32 30.50
CA ARG A 122 22.27 -8.90 30.17
C ARG A 122 22.18 -9.47 28.75
N PHE A 123 22.94 -8.95 27.77
CA PHE A 123 22.96 -9.46 26.39
C PHE A 123 23.80 -10.72 26.18
N ARG A 124 23.98 -11.58 27.19
CA ARG A 124 24.54 -12.92 26.98
C ARG A 124 23.57 -13.84 26.24
N SER A 125 22.26 -13.70 26.49
CA SER A 125 21.23 -14.49 25.82
C SER A 125 20.86 -13.93 24.44
N LEU A 126 20.70 -14.83 23.46
CA LEU A 126 20.23 -14.51 22.11
C LEU A 126 18.80 -13.94 22.15
N ILE A 127 17.96 -14.43 23.06
CA ILE A 127 16.58 -13.95 23.26
C ILE A 127 16.57 -12.48 23.68
N LEU A 128 17.37 -12.05 24.66
CA LEU A 128 17.38 -10.64 25.09
C LEU A 128 17.88 -9.70 23.99
N ARG A 129 18.83 -10.15 23.15
CA ARG A 129 19.29 -9.37 21.99
C ARG A 129 18.17 -9.19 20.98
N PHE A 130 17.38 -10.24 20.75
CA PHE A 130 16.22 -10.16 19.86
C PHE A 130 15.13 -9.24 20.40
N VAL A 131 14.82 -9.32 21.70
CA VAL A 131 13.84 -8.42 22.34
C VAL A 131 14.28 -6.96 22.25
N ALA A 132 15.56 -6.66 22.53
CA ALA A 132 16.06 -5.28 22.39
C ALA A 132 16.08 -4.80 20.93
N TRP A 133 16.34 -5.70 19.99
CA TRP A 133 16.21 -5.41 18.56
C TRP A 133 14.76 -5.07 18.19
N LEU A 134 13.78 -5.86 18.67
CA LEU A 134 12.36 -5.61 18.46
C LEU A 134 11.91 -4.26 19.05
N ILE A 135 12.36 -3.94 20.27
CA ILE A 135 12.09 -2.63 20.89
C ILE A 135 12.67 -1.49 20.04
N GLY A 136 13.92 -1.62 19.60
CA GLY A 136 14.56 -0.64 18.71
C GLY A 136 13.80 -0.47 17.40
N PHE A 137 13.35 -1.58 16.81
CA PHE A 137 12.53 -1.58 15.60
C PHE A 137 11.24 -0.79 15.81
N ILE A 138 10.50 -1.09 16.89
CA ILE A 138 9.24 -0.41 17.22
C ILE A 138 9.46 1.08 17.46
N LEU A 139 10.50 1.47 18.21
CA LEU A 139 10.79 2.88 18.50
C LEU A 139 11.14 3.66 17.24
N ILE A 140 11.99 3.12 16.38
CA ILE A 140 12.38 3.77 15.13
C ILE A 140 11.19 3.85 14.18
N TRP A 141 10.42 2.78 14.04
CA TRP A 141 9.19 2.76 13.26
C TRP A 141 8.19 3.80 13.75
N SER A 142 7.98 3.88 15.07
CA SER A 142 7.08 4.84 15.69
C SER A 142 7.57 6.28 15.50
N GLY A 143 8.88 6.53 15.61
CA GLY A 143 9.47 7.85 15.38
C GLY A 143 9.32 8.30 13.93
N LEU A 144 9.59 7.42 12.96
CA LEU A 144 9.36 7.70 11.54
C LEU A 144 7.88 7.87 11.21
N THR A 145 7.00 7.14 11.89
CA THR A 145 5.55 7.29 11.73
C THR A 145 5.07 8.61 12.29
N TYR A 146 5.60 9.04 13.43
CA TYR A 146 5.36 10.37 13.98
C TYR A 146 5.85 11.46 13.01
N TRP A 147 7.08 11.34 12.49
CA TRP A 147 7.62 12.32 11.55
C TRP A 147 6.84 12.40 10.23
N GLN A 148 6.41 11.25 9.69
CA GLN A 148 5.51 11.22 8.54
C GLN A 148 4.16 11.87 8.86
N TYR A 149 3.59 11.54 10.02
CA TYR A 149 2.31 12.10 10.45
C TYR A 149 2.39 13.61 10.61
N ASP A 150 3.39 14.13 11.32
CA ASP A 150 3.60 15.56 11.53
C ASP A 150 3.63 16.32 10.19
N ARG A 151 4.46 15.84 9.24
CA ARG A 151 4.60 16.44 7.91
C ARG A 151 3.33 16.38 7.05
N THR A 152 2.57 15.30 7.14
CA THR A 152 1.35 15.11 6.33
C THR A 152 0.10 15.70 7.01
N SER A 153 0.10 15.83 8.34
CA SER A 153 -1.09 16.19 9.10
C SER A 153 -1.48 17.65 8.93
N ASP A 154 -0.53 18.57 8.78
CA ASP A 154 -0.86 20.00 8.68
C ASP A 154 -1.63 20.30 7.39
N GLN A 155 -1.19 19.71 6.28
CA GLN A 155 -1.89 19.81 5.00
C GLN A 155 -3.23 19.05 5.06
N ALA A 156 -3.21 17.77 5.45
CA ALA A 156 -4.42 16.95 5.45
C ALA A 156 -5.50 17.45 6.42
N LYS A 157 -5.13 18.05 7.57
CA LYS A 157 -6.08 18.67 8.50
C LYS A 157 -6.69 19.93 7.92
N ALA A 158 -5.91 20.81 7.29
CA ALA A 158 -6.44 22.00 6.63
C ALA A 158 -7.45 21.64 5.53
N TYR A 159 -7.15 20.61 4.72
CA TYR A 159 -8.09 20.08 3.74
C TYR A 159 -9.34 19.45 4.37
N ALA A 160 -9.16 18.66 5.44
CA ALA A 160 -10.28 18.01 6.11
C ALA A 160 -11.20 19.01 6.81
N GLU A 161 -10.66 20.06 7.43
CA GLU A 161 -11.41 21.13 8.07
C GLU A 161 -12.18 21.98 7.05
N LEU A 162 -11.57 22.25 5.88
CA LEU A 162 -12.21 22.99 4.79
C LEU A 162 -13.47 22.30 4.24
N VAL A 163 -13.44 20.97 4.17
CA VAL A 163 -14.49 20.12 3.58
C VAL A 163 -15.45 19.54 4.63
N ALA A 164 -15.11 19.58 5.92
CA ALA A 164 -15.93 19.03 6.99
C ALA A 164 -17.26 19.80 7.15
N TYR A 165 -18.35 19.06 7.32
CA TYR A 165 -19.65 19.57 7.73
C TYR A 165 -20.44 18.45 8.42
N ASP A 166 -21.31 18.81 9.37
CA ASP A 166 -22.08 17.81 10.13
C ASP A 166 -23.47 17.55 9.52
N GLN A 167 -24.21 18.63 9.18
CA GLN A 167 -25.62 18.53 8.77
C GLN A 167 -25.89 19.01 7.36
N SER A 168 -25.14 20.02 6.89
CA SER A 168 -25.34 20.58 5.56
C SER A 168 -24.03 21.09 4.99
N ILE A 169 -23.80 20.84 3.71
CA ILE A 169 -22.64 21.33 2.99
C ILE A 169 -22.51 22.86 3.04
N GLN A 170 -23.61 23.59 3.23
CA GLN A 170 -23.60 25.06 3.36
C GLN A 170 -22.92 25.54 4.67
N GLN A 171 -22.70 24.64 5.63
CA GLN A 171 -21.95 24.90 6.87
C GLN A 171 -20.44 24.69 6.69
N SER A 172 -20.03 24.03 5.60
CA SER A 172 -18.60 23.84 5.32
C SER A 172 -17.92 25.19 5.06
N GLN A 173 -16.66 25.28 5.47
CA GLN A 173 -15.87 26.49 5.27
C GLN A 173 -15.76 26.82 3.77
N ILE A 174 -15.62 25.80 2.91
CA ILE A 174 -15.56 25.99 1.46
C ILE A 174 -16.86 26.60 0.90
N ALA A 175 -18.04 26.19 1.37
CA ALA A 175 -19.30 26.76 0.90
C ALA A 175 -19.45 28.23 1.31
N HIS A 176 -18.97 28.58 2.52
CA HIS A 176 -18.96 29.97 2.98
C HIS A 176 -18.00 30.84 2.16
N GLU A 177 -16.81 30.34 1.85
CA GLU A 177 -15.83 31.04 1.00
C GLU A 177 -16.38 31.23 -0.42
N LEU A 178 -16.95 30.18 -1.03
CA LEU A 178 -17.54 30.22 -2.38
C LEU A 178 -18.72 31.18 -2.53
N LYS A 179 -19.43 31.49 -1.43
CA LYS A 179 -20.55 32.43 -1.45
C LYS A 179 -20.11 33.88 -1.72
N ASN A 180 -18.89 34.23 -1.33
CA ASN A 180 -18.38 35.61 -1.40
C ASN A 180 -17.49 35.85 -2.62
N VAL A 181 -17.20 34.82 -3.41
CA VAL A 181 -16.35 34.91 -4.60
C VAL A 181 -17.22 35.00 -5.86
N ASP A 182 -16.93 36.01 -6.69
CA ASP A 182 -17.58 36.21 -7.99
C ASP A 182 -17.03 35.20 -9.02
N THR A 183 -17.61 34.01 -9.01
CA THR A 183 -17.21 32.88 -9.85
C THR A 183 -18.42 32.21 -10.48
N PRO A 184 -18.25 31.60 -11.67
CA PRO A 184 -19.32 30.90 -12.37
C PRO A 184 -19.92 29.78 -11.51
N ASP A 185 -21.23 29.62 -11.57
CA ASP A 185 -21.95 28.62 -10.77
C ASP A 185 -21.45 27.19 -11.06
N ALA A 186 -21.05 26.89 -12.30
CA ALA A 186 -20.43 25.61 -12.65
C ALA A 186 -19.16 25.31 -11.83
N VAL A 187 -18.33 26.33 -11.52
CA VAL A 187 -17.12 26.12 -10.72
C VAL A 187 -17.47 25.87 -9.25
N LYS A 188 -18.50 26.56 -8.73
CA LYS A 188 -19.00 26.36 -7.37
C LYS A 188 -19.59 24.96 -7.22
N ASP A 189 -20.42 24.53 -8.16
CA ASP A 189 -21.01 23.20 -8.16
C ASP A 189 -19.95 22.10 -8.28
N TYR A 190 -18.90 22.33 -9.06
CA TYR A 190 -17.76 21.42 -9.17
C TYR A 190 -17.03 21.22 -7.85
N LEU A 191 -16.82 22.29 -7.08
CA LEU A 191 -16.17 22.21 -5.77
C LEU A 191 -17.10 21.58 -4.73
N LEU A 192 -18.36 22.01 -4.67
CA LEU A 192 -19.35 21.47 -3.72
C LEU A 192 -19.65 19.98 -3.97
N ALA A 193 -19.74 19.55 -5.23
CA ALA A 193 -19.89 18.14 -5.57
C ALA A 193 -18.73 17.30 -5.03
N GLN A 194 -17.49 17.77 -5.19
CA GLN A 194 -16.31 17.08 -4.67
C GLN A 194 -16.29 17.08 -3.14
N THR A 195 -16.62 18.19 -2.48
CA THR A 195 -16.75 18.29 -1.02
C THR A 195 -17.75 17.27 -0.48
N ALA A 196 -18.91 17.11 -1.12
CA ALA A 196 -19.90 16.10 -0.75
C ALA A 196 -19.38 14.66 -0.95
N LEU A 197 -18.64 14.41 -2.02
CA LEU A 197 -18.06 13.09 -2.31
C LEU A 197 -16.85 12.73 -1.44
N LEU A 198 -16.15 13.74 -0.91
CA LEU A 198 -15.03 13.60 0.03
C LEU A 198 -15.49 13.39 1.48
N HIS A 199 -16.71 13.81 1.81
CA HIS A 199 -17.29 13.64 3.14
C HIS A 199 -17.30 12.17 3.58
N ARG A 200 -17.20 11.92 4.89
CA ARG A 200 -17.20 10.58 5.48
C ARG A 200 -18.33 10.47 6.50
N PRO A 201 -19.40 9.67 6.24
CA PRO A 201 -19.63 8.86 5.04
C PRO A 201 -19.92 9.69 3.79
N VAL A 202 -19.65 9.11 2.61
CA VAL A 202 -19.86 9.77 1.31
C VAL A 202 -21.31 10.22 1.18
N ASP A 203 -21.53 11.53 1.00
CA ASP A 203 -22.86 12.10 0.85
C ASP A 203 -23.25 12.19 -0.63
N LYS A 204 -23.80 11.08 -1.14
CA LYS A 204 -24.27 11.00 -2.53
C LYS A 204 -25.51 11.87 -2.78
N GLU A 205 -26.35 12.08 -1.77
CA GLU A 205 -27.60 12.82 -1.92
C GLU A 205 -27.33 14.30 -2.12
N THR A 206 -26.37 14.85 -1.37
CA THR A 206 -25.92 16.23 -1.53
C THR A 206 -25.10 16.42 -2.81
N ALA A 207 -24.30 15.44 -3.23
CA ALA A 207 -23.50 15.54 -4.45
C ALA A 207 -24.34 15.48 -5.75
N LEU A 208 -25.44 14.72 -5.75
CA LEU A 208 -26.27 14.48 -6.94
C LEU A 208 -26.79 15.76 -7.63
N PRO A 209 -27.40 16.74 -6.94
CA PRO A 209 -27.89 17.96 -7.59
C PRO A 209 -26.75 18.76 -8.23
N TYR A 210 -25.61 18.90 -7.56
CA TYR A 210 -24.45 19.63 -8.09
C TYR A 210 -23.87 18.96 -9.34
N VAL A 211 -23.68 17.63 -9.32
CA VAL A 211 -23.20 16.92 -10.52
C VAL A 211 -24.24 16.96 -11.65
N SER A 212 -25.53 16.91 -11.34
CA SER A 212 -26.58 17.07 -12.37
C SER A 212 -26.55 18.46 -13.02
N HIS A 213 -26.22 19.49 -12.25
CA HIS A 213 -26.05 20.85 -12.74
C HIS A 213 -24.84 20.94 -13.68
N LEU A 214 -23.69 20.39 -13.27
CA LEU A 214 -22.48 20.31 -14.11
C LEU A 214 -22.73 19.63 -15.46
N ILE A 215 -23.49 18.53 -15.46
CA ILE A 215 -23.84 17.81 -16.70
C ILE A 215 -24.68 18.69 -17.64
N ARG A 216 -25.52 19.56 -17.08
CA ARG A 216 -26.34 20.50 -17.85
C ARG A 216 -25.50 21.67 -18.36
N GLU A 217 -24.68 22.25 -17.50
CA GLU A 217 -23.77 23.35 -17.85
C GLU A 217 -22.79 22.94 -18.95
N GLU A 218 -22.25 21.71 -18.93
CA GLU A 218 -21.37 21.21 -20.00
C GLU A 218 -22.06 21.22 -21.39
N ARG A 219 -23.40 21.12 -21.43
CA ARG A 219 -24.17 21.14 -22.68
C ARG A 219 -24.64 22.53 -23.10
N GLN A 220 -24.70 23.47 -22.16
CA GLN A 220 -25.39 24.75 -22.34
C GLN A 220 -24.43 25.94 -22.29
N ASP A 221 -23.37 25.88 -21.49
CA ASP A 221 -22.39 26.96 -21.33
C ASP A 221 -21.26 26.85 -22.36
N PRO A 222 -21.08 27.84 -23.25
CA PRO A 222 -19.97 27.89 -24.19
C PRO A 222 -18.60 27.98 -23.52
N HIS A 223 -18.53 28.54 -22.30
CA HIS A 223 -17.27 28.79 -21.58
C HIS A 223 -16.88 27.64 -20.65
N PHE A 224 -17.66 26.54 -20.63
CA PHE A 224 -17.41 25.39 -19.76
C PHE A 224 -15.99 24.82 -19.89
N MET A 225 -15.44 24.86 -21.11
CA MET A 225 -14.08 24.40 -21.42
C MET A 225 -12.99 25.33 -20.88
N GLU A 226 -13.30 26.60 -20.67
CA GLU A 226 -12.35 27.62 -20.19
C GLU A 226 -12.09 27.49 -18.68
N TYR A 227 -13.04 26.91 -17.94
CA TYR A 227 -12.92 26.69 -16.49
C TYR A 227 -11.88 25.63 -16.10
N SER A 228 -11.27 24.94 -17.07
CA SER A 228 -10.17 23.99 -16.85
C SER A 228 -10.53 22.85 -15.87
N PHE A 229 -11.75 22.32 -15.96
CA PHE A 229 -12.13 21.12 -15.22
C PHE A 229 -11.36 19.91 -15.72
N LYS A 230 -10.81 19.10 -14.80
CA LYS A 230 -10.15 17.84 -15.16
C LYS A 230 -11.19 16.81 -15.61
N PRO A 231 -11.10 16.27 -16.85
CA PRO A 231 -12.00 15.23 -17.35
C PRO A 231 -12.03 13.97 -16.46
N GLU A 232 -10.91 13.64 -15.84
CA GLU A 232 -10.74 12.49 -14.93
C GLU A 232 -11.60 12.67 -13.68
N GLN A 233 -11.63 13.87 -13.11
CA GLN A 233 -12.42 14.18 -11.93
C GLN A 233 -13.92 14.20 -12.24
N LEU A 234 -14.31 14.77 -13.38
CA LEU A 234 -15.70 14.70 -13.86
C LEU A 234 -16.14 13.23 -14.06
N TRP A 235 -15.25 12.41 -14.63
CA TRP A 235 -15.49 10.98 -14.80
C TRP A 235 -15.67 10.26 -13.45
N ILE A 236 -14.79 10.49 -12.47
CA ILE A 236 -14.87 9.88 -11.13
C ILE A 236 -16.20 10.23 -10.46
N MET A 237 -16.60 11.51 -10.48
CA MET A 237 -17.86 11.95 -9.88
C MET A 237 -19.07 11.29 -10.54
N GLN A 238 -19.10 11.23 -11.87
CA GLN A 238 -20.17 10.58 -12.61
C GLN A 238 -20.19 9.07 -12.41
N GLN A 239 -19.03 8.43 -12.32
CA GLN A 239 -18.90 7.00 -12.06
C GLN A 239 -19.35 6.65 -10.63
N GLN A 240 -19.02 7.45 -9.62
CA GLN A 240 -19.38 7.21 -8.22
C GLN A 240 -20.89 7.41 -7.93
N LEU A 241 -21.53 8.31 -8.67
CA LEU A 241 -22.96 8.64 -8.55
C LEU A 241 -23.86 7.83 -9.49
N TYR A 242 -23.51 7.77 -10.78
CA TYR A 242 -24.34 7.17 -11.84
C TYR A 242 -23.83 5.83 -12.37
N GLY A 243 -22.59 5.44 -12.03
CA GLY A 243 -21.98 4.20 -12.53
C GLY A 243 -21.58 4.23 -14.01
N LYS A 244 -21.64 5.40 -14.66
CA LYS A 244 -21.30 5.58 -16.08
C LYS A 244 -20.87 7.01 -16.38
N ALA A 245 -20.05 7.18 -17.41
CA ALA A 245 -19.77 8.49 -18.01
C ALA A 245 -20.99 9.01 -18.81
N VAL A 246 -21.52 10.15 -18.40
CA VAL A 246 -22.72 10.79 -19.00
C VAL A 246 -22.33 11.93 -19.94
N THR A 247 -21.20 12.60 -19.70
CA THR A 247 -20.81 13.79 -20.46
C THR A 247 -19.71 13.56 -21.47
N PRO A 248 -19.63 14.36 -22.56
CA PRO A 248 -18.57 14.25 -23.56
C PRO A 248 -17.15 14.27 -22.98
N LEU A 249 -16.87 15.14 -22.01
CA LEU A 249 -15.56 15.20 -21.35
C LEU A 249 -15.26 13.91 -20.58
N SER A 250 -16.23 13.40 -19.83
CA SER A 250 -16.07 12.15 -19.09
C SER A 250 -15.94 10.93 -20.03
N GLN A 251 -16.63 10.95 -21.17
CA GLN A 251 -16.54 9.89 -22.17
C GLN A 251 -15.17 9.85 -22.86
N SER A 252 -14.47 10.99 -22.96
CA SER A 252 -13.11 11.02 -23.51
C SER A 252 -12.13 10.17 -22.68
N VAL A 253 -12.33 10.12 -21.37
CA VAL A 253 -11.52 9.36 -20.40
C VAL A 253 -12.00 7.90 -20.27
N GLN A 254 -13.24 7.59 -20.64
CA GLN A 254 -13.81 6.23 -20.52
C GLN A 254 -12.92 5.15 -21.15
N LYS A 255 -12.29 5.43 -22.30
CA LYS A 255 -11.36 4.47 -22.92
C LYS A 255 -10.12 4.18 -22.06
N GLN A 256 -9.57 5.21 -21.42
CA GLN A 256 -8.44 5.06 -20.51
C GLN A 256 -8.87 4.37 -19.21
N ALA A 257 -10.06 4.69 -18.70
CA ALA A 257 -10.64 4.03 -17.53
C ALA A 257 -10.93 2.54 -17.77
N ASP A 258 -11.45 2.18 -18.94
CA ASP A 258 -11.67 0.79 -19.34
C ASP A 258 -10.34 0.04 -19.47
N GLN A 259 -9.30 0.67 -20.05
CA GLN A 259 -7.95 0.10 -20.11
C GLN A 259 -7.36 -0.10 -18.72
N ALA A 260 -7.51 0.89 -17.83
CA ALA A 260 -7.06 0.81 -16.44
C ALA A 260 -7.79 -0.32 -15.70
N GLN A 261 -9.10 -0.47 -15.91
CA GLN A 261 -9.88 -1.54 -15.32
C GLN A 261 -9.44 -2.93 -15.83
N GLN A 262 -9.31 -3.10 -17.15
CA GLN A 262 -8.88 -4.36 -17.76
C GLN A 262 -7.46 -4.74 -17.30
N LEU A 263 -6.54 -3.78 -17.29
CA LEU A 263 -5.18 -4.01 -16.81
C LEU A 263 -5.17 -4.33 -15.32
N SER A 264 -5.99 -3.65 -14.52
CA SER A 264 -6.13 -3.93 -13.09
C SER A 264 -6.66 -5.34 -12.82
N GLU A 265 -7.69 -5.77 -13.55
CA GLU A 265 -8.24 -7.12 -13.48
C GLU A 265 -7.21 -8.17 -13.91
N MET A 266 -6.48 -7.93 -15.00
CA MET A 266 -5.42 -8.81 -15.48
C MET A 266 -4.28 -8.93 -14.46
N VAL A 267 -3.79 -7.81 -13.92
CA VAL A 267 -2.74 -7.79 -12.90
C VAL A 267 -3.23 -8.47 -11.62
N LYS A 268 -4.48 -8.24 -11.20
CA LYS A 268 -5.09 -8.94 -10.06
C LYS A 268 -5.09 -10.45 -10.26
N PHE A 269 -5.50 -10.93 -11.43
CA PHE A 269 -5.48 -12.35 -11.76
C PHE A 269 -4.05 -12.92 -11.74
N LEU A 270 -3.09 -12.19 -12.31
CA LEU A 270 -1.67 -12.58 -12.29
C LEU A 270 -1.11 -12.65 -10.86
N CYS A 271 -1.39 -11.65 -10.01
CA CYS A 271 -0.97 -11.63 -8.61
C CYS A 271 -1.56 -12.80 -7.82
N TRP A 272 -2.85 -13.12 -8.01
CA TRP A 272 -3.47 -14.30 -7.40
C TRP A 272 -2.85 -15.60 -7.90
N GLY A 273 -2.60 -15.71 -9.20
CA GLY A 273 -1.93 -16.88 -9.80
C GLY A 273 -0.53 -17.10 -9.24
N ILE A 274 0.29 -16.04 -9.16
CA ILE A 274 1.64 -16.09 -8.55
C ILE A 274 1.55 -16.43 -7.07
N SER A 275 0.60 -15.84 -6.33
CA SER A 275 0.41 -16.12 -4.90
C SER A 275 0.07 -17.59 -4.66
N LEU A 276 -0.87 -18.16 -5.41
CA LEU A 276 -1.28 -19.54 -5.26
C LEU A 276 -0.13 -20.50 -5.62
N LEU A 277 0.59 -20.22 -6.72
CA LEU A 277 1.77 -20.98 -7.11
C LEU A 277 2.88 -20.91 -6.06
N ALA A 278 3.19 -19.72 -5.56
CA ALA A 278 4.20 -19.52 -4.52
C ALA A 278 3.82 -20.23 -3.21
N ALA A 279 2.54 -20.16 -2.79
CA ALA A 279 2.06 -20.89 -1.62
C ALA A 279 2.23 -22.41 -1.77
N PHE A 280 1.91 -22.95 -2.95
CA PHE A 280 2.08 -24.38 -3.24
C PHE A 280 3.55 -24.81 -3.18
N ILE A 281 4.45 -24.07 -3.85
CA ILE A 281 5.88 -24.39 -3.84
C ILE A 281 6.47 -24.20 -2.43
N ALA A 282 6.06 -23.17 -1.69
CA ALA A 282 6.48 -22.96 -0.29
C ALA A 282 6.08 -24.15 0.59
N MET A 283 4.85 -24.65 0.43
CA MET A 283 4.35 -25.81 1.18
C MET A 283 5.13 -27.08 0.85
N MET A 284 5.36 -27.37 -0.43
CA MET A 284 6.13 -28.54 -0.84
C MET A 284 7.57 -28.50 -0.33
N THR A 285 8.23 -27.35 -0.48
CA THR A 285 9.63 -27.18 -0.05
C THR A 285 9.75 -27.23 1.47
N TYR A 286 8.78 -26.69 2.20
CA TYR A 286 8.70 -26.81 3.66
C TYR A 286 8.51 -28.27 4.10
N ALA A 287 7.62 -29.03 3.45
CA ALA A 287 7.43 -30.46 3.73
C ALA A 287 8.70 -31.29 3.47
N ILE A 288 9.44 -30.98 2.40
CA ILE A 288 10.74 -31.61 2.12
C ILE A 288 11.75 -31.25 3.22
N ALA A 289 11.80 -29.99 3.66
CA ALA A 289 12.69 -29.56 4.74
C ALA A 289 12.40 -30.29 6.06
N LEU A 290 11.12 -30.47 6.40
CA LEU A 290 10.66 -31.24 7.56
C LEU A 290 11.08 -32.71 7.46
N ASN A 291 10.88 -33.35 6.32
CA ASN A 291 11.28 -34.74 6.12
C ASN A 291 12.79 -34.92 6.23
N LEU A 292 13.58 -33.99 5.68
CA LEU A 292 15.05 -34.00 5.82
C LEU A 292 15.49 -33.77 7.27
N LYS A 293 14.82 -32.87 8.01
CA LYS A 293 15.06 -32.65 9.43
C LYS A 293 14.82 -33.93 10.23
N ASN A 294 13.63 -34.51 10.12
CA ASN A 294 13.24 -35.74 10.83
C ASN A 294 14.19 -36.92 10.52
N ARG A 295 14.66 -37.02 9.27
CA ARG A 295 15.67 -38.01 8.87
C ARG A 295 17.03 -37.75 9.50
N THR A 296 17.44 -36.49 9.58
CA THR A 296 18.70 -36.09 10.22
C THR A 296 18.67 -36.44 11.71
N ASP A 297 17.61 -36.05 12.41
CA ASP A 297 17.42 -36.29 13.85
C ASP A 297 17.43 -37.80 14.16
N ARG A 298 16.77 -38.63 13.33
CA ARG A 298 16.76 -40.10 13.49
C ARG A 298 18.14 -40.74 13.28
N ILE A 299 18.97 -40.21 12.37
CA ILE A 299 20.32 -40.74 12.13
C ILE A 299 21.25 -40.34 13.26
N GLU A 300 21.13 -39.10 13.75
CA GLU A 300 21.92 -38.57 14.86
C GLU A 300 21.67 -39.37 16.15
N GLN A 301 20.40 -39.64 16.48
CA GLN A 301 20.00 -40.49 17.62
C GLN A 301 20.45 -41.95 17.53
N LYS A 302 20.71 -42.48 16.32
CA LYS A 302 21.21 -43.86 16.13
C LYS A 302 22.74 -43.96 16.11
N SER A 303 23.42 -42.81 16.03
CA SER A 303 24.88 -42.72 16.01
C SER A 303 25.49 -42.30 17.35
N GLU A 304 24.67 -41.82 18.28
CA GLU A 304 24.97 -41.74 19.73
C GLU A 304 24.76 -43.10 20.39
#